data_AF-A0A5C4PYW3-F1
#
_entry.id   AF-A0A5C4PYW3-F1
#
_cell.length_a   1.000
_cell.length_b   1.000
_cell.length_c   1.000
_cell.angle_alpha   90.00
_cell.angle_beta   90.00
_cell.angle_gamma   90.00
#
_symmetry.space_group_name_H-M   'P 1'
#
loop_
_entity.id
_entity.type
_entity.pdbx_description
1 polymer ?
#
loop_
_entity_poly.entity_id
_entity_poly.type
_entity_poly.pdbx_seq_one_letter_code
_entity_poly.pdbx_strand_id
1 'polypeptide(L)'
;MTTKISGLKELKINIGKVEKALLKAARKPIRKALTAGANDLKKSIRPQVPVLKSAASFRAKGTVKKNVRHKTKVAKDGLSGRTFIGIRRAGKKRMARVGENTRDNTDPFYWWMVNYGTKKMPGQHFMEKGANQGKDRALKTTAKTFIEEFGSAVKKVTK
;
A
#
# COMPACT_ATOMS: atom_id res chain seq x y z
N MET A 1 -56.69 -18.06 13.14
CA MET A 1 -56.51 -17.59 11.74
C MET A 1 -55.01 -17.54 11.45
N THR A 2 -54.53 -18.35 10.51
CA THR A 2 -53.11 -18.41 10.11
C THR A 2 -52.91 -17.59 8.84
N THR A 3 -52.33 -16.40 8.96
CA THR A 3 -52.00 -15.55 7.82
C THR A 3 -50.76 -16.10 7.10
N LYS A 4 -50.91 -16.49 5.83
CA LYS A 4 -49.78 -16.86 4.96
C LYS A 4 -48.98 -15.60 4.61
N ILE A 5 -47.79 -15.46 5.19
CA ILE A 5 -46.84 -14.41 4.81
C ILE A 5 -46.18 -14.83 3.49
N SER A 6 -46.63 -14.26 2.36
CA SER A 6 -45.95 -14.36 1.08
C SER A 6 -44.81 -13.33 0.98
N GLY A 7 -43.77 -13.59 0.18
CA GLY A 7 -42.68 -12.63 -0.07
C GLY A 7 -41.48 -12.67 0.88
N LEU A 8 -41.57 -13.31 2.07
CA LEU A 8 -40.42 -13.40 3.01
C LEU A 8 -39.21 -14.14 2.39
N LYS A 9 -39.49 -15.17 1.59
CA LYS A 9 -38.47 -15.95 0.88
C LYS A 9 -37.77 -15.12 -0.20
N GLU A 10 -38.52 -14.33 -0.95
CA GLU A 10 -38.00 -13.41 -1.98
C GLU A 10 -37.19 -12.28 -1.35
N LEU A 11 -37.66 -11.74 -0.22
CA LEU A 11 -36.93 -10.75 0.57
C LEU A 11 -35.56 -11.28 1.02
N LYS A 12 -35.52 -12.50 1.59
CA LYS A 12 -34.27 -13.15 2.01
C LYS A 12 -33.30 -13.33 0.83
N ILE A 13 -33.80 -13.74 -0.33
CA ILE A 13 -32.99 -13.90 -1.54
C ILE A 13 -32.43 -12.54 -2.01
N ASN A 14 -33.26 -11.50 -2.02
CA ASN A 14 -32.85 -10.16 -2.47
C ASN A 14 -31.85 -9.53 -1.50
N ILE A 15 -32.02 -9.67 -0.19
CA ILE A 15 -31.05 -9.24 0.82
C ILE A 15 -29.69 -9.91 0.56
N GLY A 16 -29.68 -11.24 0.37
CA GLY A 16 -28.44 -11.97 0.08
C GLY A 16 -27.75 -11.54 -1.22
N LYS A 17 -28.52 -11.12 -2.24
CA LYS A 17 -27.96 -10.56 -3.48
C LYS A 17 -27.32 -9.19 -3.24
N VAL A 18 -28.00 -8.30 -2.51
CA VAL A 18 -27.49 -6.97 -2.17
C VAL A 18 -26.23 -7.07 -1.32
N GLU A 19 -26.21 -7.97 -0.33
CA GLU A 19 -25.04 -8.19 0.52
C GLU A 19 -23.82 -8.64 -0.29
N LYS A 20 -23.99 -9.63 -1.17
CA LYS A 20 -22.91 -10.07 -2.09
C LYS A 20 -22.44 -8.95 -3.00
N ALA A 21 -23.35 -8.12 -3.51
CA ALA A 21 -23.01 -6.99 -4.35
C ALA A 21 -22.20 -5.93 -3.58
N LEU A 22 -22.59 -5.61 -2.34
CA LEU A 22 -21.86 -4.69 -1.46
C LEU A 22 -20.46 -5.20 -1.11
N LEU A 23 -20.33 -6.48 -0.75
CA LEU A 23 -19.02 -7.11 -0.48
C LEU A 23 -18.09 -7.03 -1.69
N LYS A 24 -18.63 -7.33 -2.89
CA LYS A 24 -17.88 -7.20 -4.14
C LYS A 24 -17.50 -5.74 -4.42
N ALA A 25 -18.39 -4.82 -4.12
CA ALA A 25 -18.19 -3.39 -4.32
C ALA A 25 -17.15 -2.81 -3.35
N ALA A 26 -17.00 -3.35 -2.13
CA ALA A 26 -16.07 -2.88 -1.09
C ALA A 26 -14.58 -3.03 -1.47
N ARG A 27 -14.26 -4.05 -2.26
CA ARG A 27 -12.87 -4.41 -2.61
C ARG A 27 -12.09 -3.28 -3.29
N LYS A 28 -12.75 -2.56 -4.21
CA LYS A 28 -12.12 -1.47 -4.99
C LYS A 28 -11.87 -0.21 -4.14
N PRO A 29 -12.85 0.30 -3.37
CA PRO A 29 -12.65 1.35 -2.36
C PRO A 29 -11.50 1.05 -1.41
N ILE A 30 -11.45 -0.13 -0.79
CA ILE A 30 -10.37 -0.51 0.14
C ILE A 30 -9.01 -0.40 -0.54
N ARG A 31 -8.87 -0.97 -1.76
CA ARG A 31 -7.61 -0.89 -2.51
C ARG A 31 -7.20 0.55 -2.79
N LYS A 32 -8.14 1.40 -3.22
CA LYS A 32 -7.88 2.81 -3.54
C LYS A 32 -7.48 3.59 -2.29
N ALA A 33 -8.24 3.46 -1.20
CA ALA A 33 -7.96 4.10 0.07
C ALA A 33 -6.56 3.76 0.60
N LEU A 34 -6.24 2.47 0.66
CA LEU A 34 -4.93 1.99 1.10
C LEU A 34 -3.79 2.46 0.18
N THR A 35 -4.06 2.64 -1.11
CA THR A 35 -3.08 3.14 -2.08
C THR A 35 -2.88 4.66 -1.93
N ALA A 36 -3.94 5.41 -1.64
CA ALA A 36 -3.89 6.84 -1.39
C ALA A 36 -3.05 7.16 -0.15
N GLY A 37 -3.35 6.52 0.99
CA GLY A 37 -2.53 6.64 2.20
C GLY A 37 -1.08 6.24 1.98
N ALA A 38 -0.83 5.18 1.20
CA ALA A 38 0.53 4.76 0.86
C ALA A 38 1.31 5.80 0.04
N ASN A 39 0.62 6.48 -0.88
CA ASN A 39 1.24 7.53 -1.69
C ASN A 39 1.57 8.75 -0.85
N ASP A 40 0.72 9.11 0.11
CA ASP A 40 1.03 10.20 1.03
C ASP A 40 2.20 9.86 1.94
N LEU A 41 2.25 8.65 2.52
CA LEU A 41 3.39 8.27 3.35
C LEU A 41 4.71 8.22 2.55
N LYS A 42 4.65 7.80 1.27
CA LYS A 42 5.80 7.89 0.36
C LYS A 42 6.28 9.32 0.15
N LYS A 43 5.40 10.32 0.11
CA LYS A 43 5.78 11.74 0.01
C LYS A 43 6.54 12.20 1.25
N SER A 44 6.23 11.65 2.43
CA SER A 44 6.98 11.93 3.66
C SER A 44 8.31 11.17 3.74
N ILE A 45 8.38 9.93 3.26
CA ILE A 45 9.62 9.12 3.30
C ILE A 45 10.66 9.61 2.29
N ARG A 46 10.27 9.91 1.04
CA ARG A 46 11.21 10.21 -0.05
C ARG A 46 12.19 11.36 0.23
N PRO A 47 11.79 12.49 0.86
CA PRO A 47 12.70 13.56 1.23
C PRO A 47 13.78 13.12 2.23
N GLN A 48 13.43 12.20 3.13
CA GLN A 48 14.34 11.70 4.17
C GLN A 48 15.39 10.74 3.62
N VAL A 49 15.20 10.19 2.42
CA VAL A 49 16.14 9.22 1.82
C VAL A 49 17.41 9.94 1.37
N PRO A 50 18.58 9.57 1.90
CA PRO A 50 19.87 10.11 1.48
C PRO A 50 20.15 9.78 0.01
N VAL A 51 20.71 10.75 -0.71
CA VAL A 51 21.12 10.61 -2.11
C VAL A 51 22.63 10.69 -2.21
N LEU A 52 23.21 9.79 -3.01
CA LEU A 52 24.63 9.80 -3.31
C LEU A 52 25.09 11.12 -3.94
N LYS A 53 26.29 11.59 -3.58
CA LYS A 53 26.93 12.74 -4.24
C LYS A 53 27.23 12.41 -5.71
N SER A 54 27.98 11.33 -5.95
CA SER A 54 28.34 10.76 -7.26
C SER A 54 27.83 9.31 -7.40
N ALA A 55 27.62 8.85 -8.64
CA ALA A 55 27.26 7.46 -8.90
C ALA A 55 28.45 6.53 -8.64
N ALA A 56 28.18 5.29 -8.21
CA ALA A 56 29.16 4.22 -8.07
C ALA A 56 28.87 3.11 -9.10
N SER A 57 29.87 2.28 -9.40
CA SER A 57 29.75 1.17 -10.37
C SER A 57 28.59 0.21 -10.07
N PHE A 58 28.29 0.00 -8.79
CA PHE A 58 27.23 -0.89 -8.30
C PHE A 58 25.96 -0.15 -7.85
N ARG A 59 25.91 1.19 -7.91
CA ARG A 59 24.75 1.96 -7.44
C ARG A 59 24.63 3.33 -8.10
N ALA A 60 23.54 3.53 -8.82
CA ALA A 60 23.22 4.83 -9.40
C ALA A 60 22.79 5.85 -8.35
N LYS A 61 22.94 7.14 -8.69
CA LYS A 61 22.50 8.24 -7.84
C LYS A 61 20.99 8.21 -7.64
N GLY A 62 20.56 8.19 -6.38
CA GLY A 62 19.15 8.23 -6.00
C GLY A 62 18.37 6.92 -6.17
N THR A 63 19.03 5.78 -6.44
CA THR A 63 18.37 4.47 -6.59
C THR A 63 17.43 4.17 -5.41
N VAL A 64 17.89 4.29 -4.16
CA VAL A 64 17.05 4.03 -2.98
C VAL A 64 15.81 4.94 -2.95
N LYS A 65 15.96 6.23 -3.24
CA LYS A 65 14.87 7.22 -3.24
C LYS A 65 13.81 6.91 -4.31
N LYS A 66 14.24 6.53 -5.52
CA LYS A 66 13.35 6.13 -6.62
C LYS A 66 12.62 4.82 -6.31
N ASN A 67 13.21 3.96 -5.49
CA ASN A 67 12.71 2.64 -5.16
C ASN A 67 11.88 2.56 -3.86
N VAL A 68 11.56 3.70 -3.24
CA VAL A 68 10.50 3.77 -2.20
C VAL A 68 9.15 3.47 -2.87
N ARG A 69 8.62 2.27 -2.60
CA ARG A 69 7.43 1.71 -3.24
C ARG A 69 6.47 1.15 -2.20
N HIS A 70 5.23 0.91 -2.63
CA HIS A 70 4.23 0.26 -1.80
C HIS A 70 3.66 -0.98 -2.51
N LYS A 71 3.10 -1.91 -1.72
CA LYS A 71 2.36 -3.07 -2.20
C LYS A 71 1.08 -3.20 -1.38
N THR A 72 -0.05 -2.97 -2.03
CA THR A 72 -1.38 -3.11 -1.43
C THR A 72 -1.90 -4.53 -1.65
N LYS A 73 -2.34 -5.19 -0.59
CA LYS A 73 -3.02 -6.49 -0.65
C LYS A 73 -4.37 -6.37 0.07
N VAL A 74 -5.44 -6.60 -0.66
CA VAL A 74 -6.79 -6.76 -0.11
C VAL A 74 -7.01 -8.24 0.18
N ALA A 75 -7.66 -8.55 1.30
CA ALA A 75 -8.00 -9.91 1.70
C ALA A 75 -8.93 -10.58 0.68
N LYS A 76 -9.07 -11.91 0.78
CA LYS A 76 -9.89 -12.68 -0.17
C LYS A 76 -11.37 -12.33 -0.04
N ASP A 77 -11.83 -12.13 1.19
CA ASP A 77 -13.18 -11.66 1.54
C ASP A 77 -13.52 -10.27 0.98
N GLY A 78 -12.51 -9.44 0.68
CA GLY A 78 -12.71 -8.09 0.20
C GLY A 78 -13.13 -7.09 1.28
N LEU A 79 -13.08 -7.46 2.56
CA LEU A 79 -13.49 -6.63 3.70
C LEU A 79 -12.33 -5.93 4.41
N SER A 80 -11.13 -6.47 4.25
CA SER A 80 -9.92 -5.91 4.86
C SER A 80 -8.77 -5.83 3.88
N GLY A 81 -7.76 -5.05 4.22
CA GLY A 81 -6.55 -4.96 3.43
C GLY A 81 -5.40 -4.34 4.19
N ARG A 82 -4.20 -4.53 3.66
CA ARG A 82 -2.97 -3.95 4.18
C ARG A 82 -2.08 -3.44 3.05
N THR A 83 -1.39 -2.35 3.33
CA THR A 83 -0.34 -1.81 2.46
C THR A 83 0.99 -1.99 3.14
N PHE A 84 1.97 -2.52 2.41
CA PHE A 84 3.37 -2.53 2.81
C PHE A 84 4.12 -1.44 2.07
N ILE A 85 4.88 -0.61 2.78
CA ILE A 85 5.75 0.39 2.19
C ILE A 85 7.19 0.00 2.48
N GLY A 86 8.04 0.08 1.48
CA GLY A 86 9.44 -0.29 1.63
C GLY A 86 10.21 -0.06 0.36
N ILE A 87 11.50 -0.40 0.42
CA ILE A 87 12.37 -0.32 -0.74
C ILE A 87 12.20 -1.58 -1.57
N ARG A 88 11.82 -1.43 -2.85
CA ARG A 88 11.58 -2.55 -3.77
C ARG A 88 12.13 -2.21 -5.15
N ARG A 89 12.71 -3.20 -5.84
CA ARG A 89 13.19 -3.03 -7.22
C ARG A 89 12.04 -2.66 -8.16
N ALA A 90 12.39 -1.95 -9.23
CA ALA A 90 11.45 -1.55 -10.28
C ALA A 90 11.16 -2.72 -11.22
N GLY A 91 9.98 -2.72 -11.84
CA GLY A 91 9.50 -3.87 -12.62
C GLY A 91 9.22 -5.09 -11.74
N LYS A 92 8.73 -6.18 -12.32
CA LYS A 92 8.51 -7.45 -11.59
C LYS A 92 9.83 -8.15 -11.20
N LYS A 93 10.94 -7.42 -11.15
CA LYS A 93 12.28 -7.93 -10.85
C LYS A 93 12.44 -8.15 -9.35
N ARG A 94 13.09 -9.24 -8.97
CA ARG A 94 13.54 -9.47 -7.58
C ARG A 94 14.78 -8.62 -7.28
N MET A 95 14.94 -8.24 -6.02
CA MET A 95 16.23 -7.75 -5.54
C MET A 95 17.23 -8.90 -5.57
N ALA A 96 18.51 -8.59 -5.77
CA ALA A 96 19.61 -9.53 -5.62
C ALA A 96 19.58 -10.17 -4.22
N ARG A 97 20.02 -11.43 -4.14
CA ARG A 97 20.25 -12.10 -2.87
C ARG A 97 21.63 -11.72 -2.31
N VAL A 98 21.80 -11.87 -1.00
CA VAL A 98 23.13 -11.74 -0.38
C VAL A 98 24.05 -12.81 -1.02
N GLY A 99 25.22 -12.39 -1.51
CA GLY A 99 26.17 -13.24 -2.24
C GLY A 99 25.99 -13.23 -3.77
N GLU A 100 24.87 -12.73 -4.29
CA GLU A 100 24.65 -12.59 -5.72
C GLU A 100 25.34 -11.30 -6.20
N ASN A 101 26.55 -11.40 -6.76
CA ASN A 101 27.37 -10.26 -7.22
C ASN A 101 26.79 -9.61 -8.49
N THR A 102 25.56 -9.11 -8.40
CA THR A 102 24.88 -8.45 -9.50
C THR A 102 25.41 -7.02 -9.58
N ARG A 103 26.20 -6.68 -10.61
CA ARG A 103 26.65 -5.31 -10.90
C ARG A 103 25.50 -4.40 -11.42
N ASP A 104 24.28 -4.59 -10.93
CA ASP A 104 23.11 -3.80 -11.33
C ASP A 104 23.00 -2.53 -10.49
N ASN A 105 23.31 -1.40 -11.11
CA ASN A 105 23.25 -0.09 -10.49
C ASN A 105 21.81 0.40 -10.17
N THR A 106 20.78 -0.25 -10.71
CA THR A 106 19.36 0.04 -10.46
C THR A 106 18.76 -0.76 -9.31
N ASP A 107 19.49 -1.75 -8.79
CA ASP A 107 19.04 -2.53 -7.65
C ASP A 107 19.28 -1.76 -6.34
N PRO A 108 18.23 -1.45 -5.56
CA PRO A 108 18.42 -0.81 -4.27
C PRO A 108 18.94 -1.77 -3.18
N PHE A 109 19.63 -2.87 -3.52
CA PHE A 109 20.05 -3.95 -2.61
C PHE A 109 20.59 -3.46 -1.25
N TYR A 110 21.48 -2.47 -1.25
CA TYR A 110 22.12 -1.92 -0.04
C TYR A 110 21.24 -0.95 0.78
N TRP A 111 19.94 -0.82 0.50
CA TRP A 111 19.07 0.14 1.18
C TRP A 111 19.01 -0.06 2.71
N TRP A 112 19.06 -1.31 3.17
CA TRP A 112 18.93 -1.66 4.58
C TRP A 112 20.17 -1.23 5.37
N MET A 113 21.36 -1.32 4.78
CA MET A 113 22.59 -0.76 5.36
C MET A 113 22.50 0.77 5.48
N VAL A 114 21.88 1.45 4.50
CA VAL A 114 21.68 2.90 4.58
C VAL A 114 20.66 3.25 5.67
N ASN A 115 19.59 2.46 5.82
CA ASN A 115 18.55 2.74 6.81
C ASN A 115 18.99 2.43 8.24
N TYR A 116 19.48 1.21 8.49
CA TYR A 116 19.80 0.72 9.83
C TYR A 116 21.26 0.94 10.23
N GLY A 117 22.14 1.20 9.27
CA GLY A 117 23.57 1.35 9.51
C GLY A 117 24.32 0.03 9.44
N THR A 118 25.60 0.12 9.79
CA THR A 118 26.55 -0.99 9.85
C THR A 118 27.47 -0.76 11.06
N LYS A 119 28.32 -1.73 11.39
CA LYS A 119 29.32 -1.59 12.46
C LYS A 119 30.17 -0.32 12.35
N LYS A 120 30.44 0.17 11.13
CA LYS A 120 31.32 1.32 10.86
C LYS A 120 30.58 2.63 10.52
N MET A 121 29.26 2.59 10.33
CA MET A 121 28.49 3.76 9.92
C MET A 121 27.10 3.75 10.54
N PRO A 122 26.65 4.85 11.19
CA PRO A 122 25.33 4.92 11.80
C PRO A 122 24.21 4.89 10.75
N GLY A 123 23.06 4.34 11.15
CA GLY A 123 21.86 4.30 10.33
C GLY A 123 21.26 5.69 10.12
N GLN A 124 20.67 5.89 8.94
CA GLN A 124 19.99 7.15 8.61
C GLN A 124 18.54 7.17 9.11
N HIS A 125 17.97 5.99 9.36
CA HIS A 125 16.61 5.75 9.85
C HIS A 125 15.53 6.49 9.06
N PHE A 126 15.75 6.67 7.75
CA PHE A 126 14.88 7.48 6.90
C PHE A 126 13.46 6.91 6.76
N MET A 127 13.30 5.57 6.86
CA MET A 127 11.99 4.93 6.84
C MET A 127 11.18 5.31 8.08
N GLU A 128 11.81 5.26 9.25
CA GLU A 128 11.18 5.57 10.54
C GLU A 128 10.88 7.07 10.65
N LYS A 129 11.85 7.93 10.32
CA LYS A 129 11.68 9.39 10.29
C LYS A 129 10.51 9.79 9.38
N GLY A 130 10.48 9.24 8.17
CA GLY A 130 9.40 9.50 7.20
C GLY A 130 8.05 8.95 7.65
N ALA A 131 8.03 7.79 8.32
CA ALA A 131 6.82 7.21 8.87
C ALA A 131 6.25 8.08 10.00
N ASN A 132 7.08 8.48 10.97
CA ASN A 132 6.69 9.31 12.09
C ASN A 132 6.16 10.68 11.63
N GLN A 133 6.77 11.27 10.60
CA GLN A 133 6.32 12.54 10.03
C GLN A 133 4.98 12.44 9.28
N GLY A 134 4.67 11.29 8.68
CA GLY A 134 3.56 11.15 7.73
C GLY A 134 2.40 10.28 8.17
N LYS A 135 2.52 9.48 9.24
CA LYS A 135 1.55 8.45 9.62
C LYS A 135 0.13 8.99 9.80
N ASP A 136 -0.04 10.11 10.51
CA ASP A 136 -1.37 10.63 10.84
C ASP A 136 -2.06 11.18 9.60
N ARG A 137 -1.29 11.85 8.73
CA ARG A 137 -1.79 12.32 7.43
C ARG A 137 -2.21 11.15 6.54
N ALA A 138 -1.38 10.10 6.47
CA ALA A 138 -1.68 8.92 5.67
C ALA A 138 -2.94 8.19 6.17
N LEU A 139 -3.16 8.11 7.49
CA LEU A 139 -4.36 7.53 8.08
C LEU A 139 -5.61 8.38 7.74
N LYS A 140 -5.52 9.71 7.90
CA LYS A 140 -6.59 10.64 7.52
C LYS A 140 -6.96 10.52 6.04
N THR A 141 -5.97 10.51 5.15
CA THR A 141 -6.20 10.32 3.70
C THR A 141 -6.84 8.97 3.41
N THR A 142 -6.37 7.90 4.05
CA THR A 142 -6.95 6.55 3.88
C THR A 142 -8.43 6.53 4.27
N ALA A 143 -8.77 7.06 5.45
CA ALA A 143 -10.15 7.11 5.94
C ALA A 143 -11.05 7.94 5.02
N LYS A 144 -10.61 9.15 4.65
CA LYS A 144 -11.32 10.05 3.73
C LYS A 144 -11.61 9.37 2.39
N THR A 145 -10.57 8.86 1.73
CA THR A 145 -10.71 8.20 0.42
C THR A 145 -11.59 6.94 0.51
N PHE A 146 -11.55 6.22 1.63
CA PHE A 146 -12.43 5.05 1.81
C PHE A 146 -13.90 5.48 1.86
N ILE A 147 -14.24 6.47 2.67
CA ILE A 147 -15.63 6.96 2.80
C ILE A 147 -16.16 7.44 1.45
N GLU A 148 -15.36 8.24 0.72
CA GLU A 148 -15.74 8.77 -0.61
C GLU A 148 -15.96 7.66 -1.65
N GLU A 149 -15.01 6.74 -1.76
CA GLU A 149 -15.07 5.65 -2.76
C GLU A 149 -16.12 4.61 -2.40
N PHE A 150 -16.27 4.28 -1.11
CA PHE A 150 -17.26 3.32 -0.65
C PHE A 150 -18.67 3.89 -0.77
N GLY A 151 -18.91 5.13 -0.35
CA GLY A 151 -20.21 5.80 -0.55
C GLY A 151 -20.60 5.87 -2.03
N SER A 152 -19.64 6.16 -2.91
CA SER A 152 -19.85 6.12 -4.36
C SER A 152 -20.15 4.72 -4.89
N ALA A 153 -19.56 3.67 -4.31
CA ALA A 153 -19.79 2.29 -4.69
C ALA A 153 -21.17 1.80 -4.22
N VAL A 154 -21.59 2.15 -3.00
CA VAL A 154 -22.92 1.82 -2.46
C VAL A 154 -24.02 2.43 -3.32
N LYS A 155 -23.91 3.72 -3.67
CA LYS A 155 -24.88 4.40 -4.57
C LYS A 155 -25.07 3.72 -5.92
N LYS A 156 -24.06 2.99 -6.41
CA LYS A 156 -24.14 2.23 -7.68
C LYS A 156 -24.80 0.86 -7.54
N VAL A 157 -24.82 0.31 -6.32
CA VAL A 157 -25.46 -0.99 -6.03
C VAL A 157 -26.95 -0.79 -5.72
N THR A 158 -27.32 0.36 -5.17
CA THR A 158 -28.70 0.70 -4.79
C THR A 158 -29.49 1.40 -5.90
N LYS A 159 -28.85 1.76 -7.01
CA LYS A 159 -29.52 2.20 -8.25
C LYS A 159 -29.81 0.99 -9.11
#